data_AF-A0A661CQ66-F1
#
_entry.id   AF-A0A661CQ66-F1
#
_cell.length_a   1.000
_cell.length_b   1.000
_cell.length_c   1.000
_cell.angle_alpha   90.00
_cell.angle_beta   90.00
_cell.angle_gamma   90.00
#
_symmetry.space_group_name_H-M   'P 1'
#
loop_
_entity.id
_entity.type
_entity.pdbx_description
1 polymer ?
#
loop_
_entity_poly.entity_id
_entity_poly.type
_entity_poly.pdbx_seq_one_letter_code
_entity_poly.pdbx_strand_id
1 'polypeptide(L)'
;MLFDAGKNVVEIYAFQGNGRLRNLGEPLTLTGHVGLSLDGKRIYGFGPIIPKDINFREARNQLKKSAFAGQLSDDTNFFKKVACGFYNRGQIELDLYKLTVPINEQTYLNIIEEIRTGGIGAFYKFPEKGDKNFPPNTYNCATFWEKCGVQLPHQSGFLEEYIPAMVRQGAERVKK
;
A
#
# COMPACT_ATOMS: atom_id res chain seq x y z
N MET A 1 15.16 -20.03 -5.39
CA MET A 1 14.68 -18.99 -6.31
C MET A 1 15.70 -17.87 -6.25
N LEU A 2 16.52 -17.73 -7.29
CA LEU A 2 17.49 -16.65 -7.40
C LEU A 2 16.73 -15.38 -7.78
N PHE A 3 16.77 -14.38 -6.91
CA PHE A 3 16.30 -13.06 -7.28
C PHE A 3 17.35 -12.41 -8.17
N ASP A 4 16.92 -11.92 -9.33
CA ASP A 4 17.78 -11.30 -10.33
C ASP A 4 18.34 -9.97 -9.76
N ALA A 5 19.62 -9.95 -9.41
CA ALA A 5 20.32 -8.80 -8.80
C ALA A 5 20.47 -7.58 -9.75
N GLY A 6 19.72 -7.55 -10.85
CA GLY A 6 19.85 -6.57 -11.94
C GLY A 6 18.85 -5.41 -11.93
N LYS A 7 17.86 -5.38 -11.04
CA LYS A 7 16.91 -4.27 -10.97
C LYS A 7 17.18 -3.37 -9.77
N ASN A 8 17.91 -2.28 -10.01
CA ASN A 8 18.04 -1.13 -9.11
C ASN A 8 16.74 -0.31 -9.01
N VAL A 9 15.58 -0.95 -9.16
CA VAL A 9 14.27 -0.31 -9.17
C VAL A 9 13.22 -1.19 -8.52
N VAL A 10 12.21 -0.54 -7.95
CA VAL A 10 10.96 -1.16 -7.51
C VAL A 10 9.79 -0.48 -8.20
N GLU A 11 8.64 -1.13 -8.20
CA GLU A 11 7.40 -0.56 -8.69
C GLU A 11 6.43 -0.37 -7.52
N ILE A 12 5.99 0.88 -7.31
CA ILE A 12 4.95 1.23 -6.35
C ILE A 12 3.62 1.28 -7.10
N TYR A 13 2.65 0.52 -6.61
CA TYR A 13 1.29 0.46 -7.12
C TYR A 13 0.34 1.11 -6.12
N ALA A 14 -0.49 2.06 -6.55
CA ALA A 14 -1.43 2.73 -5.67
C ALA A 14 -2.74 3.08 -6.36
N PHE A 15 -3.85 3.03 -5.63
CA PHE A 15 -5.14 3.55 -6.07
C PHE A 15 -5.87 4.23 -4.91
N GLN A 16 -6.65 5.27 -5.23
CA GLN A 16 -7.48 5.97 -4.26
C GLN A 16 -8.78 5.18 -4.05
N GLY A 17 -9.19 5.00 -2.80
CA GLY A 17 -10.47 4.38 -2.48
C GLY A 17 -11.66 5.24 -2.90
N ASN A 18 -12.79 4.60 -3.21
CA ASN A 18 -14.02 5.28 -3.59
C ASN A 18 -15.17 4.86 -2.67
N GLY A 19 -15.63 5.79 -1.83
CA GLY A 19 -16.73 5.56 -0.88
C GLY A 19 -18.06 5.10 -1.51
N ARG A 20 -18.24 5.32 -2.81
CA ARG A 20 -19.43 4.85 -3.56
C ARG A 20 -19.41 3.35 -3.83
N LEU A 21 -18.27 2.67 -3.66
CA LEU A 21 -18.12 1.22 -3.83
C LEU A 21 -18.37 0.42 -2.53
N ARG A 22 -18.92 1.06 -1.48
CA ARG A 22 -19.09 0.44 -0.16
C ARG A 22 -19.87 -0.87 -0.13
N ASN A 23 -20.76 -1.05 -1.11
CA ASN A 23 -21.61 -2.23 -1.20
C ASN A 23 -20.89 -3.46 -1.78
N LEU A 24 -19.64 -3.34 -2.23
CA LEU A 24 -18.87 -4.46 -2.79
C LEU A 24 -18.30 -5.41 -1.73
N GLY A 25 -18.35 -5.03 -0.44
CA GLY A 25 -17.81 -5.86 0.64
C GLY A 25 -16.28 -5.99 0.65
N GLU A 26 -15.58 -5.23 -0.19
CA GLU A 26 -14.12 -5.22 -0.30
C GLU A 26 -13.54 -3.94 0.37
N PRO A 27 -13.01 -4.03 1.59
CA PRO A 27 -12.54 -2.89 2.37
C PRO A 27 -11.59 -1.93 1.65
N LEU A 28 -10.63 -2.48 0.91
CA LEU A 28 -9.59 -1.69 0.28
C LEU A 28 -10.11 -0.86 -0.90
N THR A 29 -11.22 -1.26 -1.52
CA THR A 29 -11.89 -0.43 -2.54
C THR A 29 -12.45 0.88 -1.95
N LEU A 30 -12.65 0.94 -0.63
CA LEU A 30 -13.16 2.11 0.07
C LEU A 30 -12.07 3.05 0.55
N THR A 31 -10.97 2.48 1.06
CA THR A 31 -9.88 3.24 1.68
C THR A 31 -8.76 3.55 0.73
N GLY A 32 -8.64 2.78 -0.37
CA GLY A 32 -7.45 2.76 -1.21
C GLY A 32 -6.38 1.87 -0.60
N HIS A 33 -5.33 1.64 -1.37
CA HIS A 33 -4.20 0.81 -0.94
C HIS A 33 -2.93 1.11 -1.74
N VAL A 34 -1.78 0.79 -1.15
CA VAL A 34 -0.45 0.88 -1.77
C VAL A 34 0.27 -0.45 -1.60
N GLY A 35 0.89 -0.90 -2.68
CA GLY A 35 1.73 -2.09 -2.69
C GLY A 35 3.04 -1.84 -3.45
N LEU A 36 4.03 -2.67 -3.18
CA LEU A 36 5.35 -2.63 -3.82
C LEU A 36 5.66 -3.94 -4.51
N SER A 37 6.28 -3.87 -5.69
CA SER A 37 6.80 -5.01 -6.42
C SER A 37 8.29 -4.86 -6.69
N LEU A 38 9.05 -5.94 -6.44
CA LEU A 38 10.46 -6.04 -6.83
C LEU A 38 10.63 -6.49 -8.29
N ASP A 39 9.65 -7.23 -8.82
CA ASP A 39 9.77 -7.94 -10.10
C ASP A 39 8.69 -7.59 -11.14
N GLY A 40 7.73 -6.75 -10.75
CA GLY A 40 6.53 -6.42 -11.52
C GLY A 40 5.50 -7.56 -11.60
N LYS A 41 5.69 -8.63 -10.84
CA LYS A 41 4.81 -9.82 -10.83
C LYS A 41 4.09 -9.98 -9.51
N ARG A 42 4.81 -9.85 -8.39
CA ARG A 42 4.24 -9.93 -7.04
C ARG A 42 4.15 -8.56 -6.41
N ILE A 43 2.97 -8.21 -5.91
CA ILE A 43 2.72 -6.92 -5.27
C ILE A 43 2.41 -7.19 -3.79
N TYR A 44 3.27 -6.70 -2.92
CA TYR A 44 3.12 -6.85 -1.48
C TYR A 44 2.53 -5.57 -0.89
N GLY A 45 1.47 -5.70 -0.10
CA GLY A 45 0.84 -4.58 0.60
C GLY A 45 0.96 -4.74 2.11
N PHE A 46 1.13 -3.61 2.80
CA PHE A 46 1.13 -3.57 4.26
C PHE A 46 -0.25 -3.19 4.78
N GLY A 47 -0.81 -4.02 5.64
CA GLY A 47 -2.15 -3.85 6.19
C GLY A 47 -2.23 -4.22 7.68
N PRO A 48 -3.31 -3.85 8.36
CA PRO A 48 -3.54 -4.24 9.74
C PRO A 48 -3.93 -5.73 9.83
N ILE A 49 -3.45 -6.41 10.87
CA ILE A 49 -3.99 -7.69 11.32
C ILE A 49 -5.30 -7.37 12.06
N ILE A 50 -6.44 -7.72 11.46
CA ILE A 50 -7.75 -7.50 12.07
C ILE A 50 -8.06 -8.65 13.04
N PRO A 51 -8.38 -8.36 14.31
CA PRO A 51 -8.85 -9.37 15.26
C PRO A 51 -10.08 -10.12 14.73
N LYS A 52 -10.12 -11.45 14.94
CA LYS A 52 -11.16 -12.33 14.38
C LYS A 52 -12.57 -12.07 14.93
N ASP A 53 -12.65 -11.45 16.10
CA ASP A 53 -13.87 -11.15 16.84
C ASP A 53 -14.52 -9.82 16.43
N ILE A 54 -13.86 -9.00 15.63
CA ILE A 54 -14.42 -7.72 15.16
C ILE A 54 -14.58 -7.69 13.63
N ASN A 55 -15.61 -7.00 13.16
CA ASN A 55 -15.80 -6.76 11.73
C ASN A 55 -14.97 -5.57 11.24
N PHE A 56 -14.87 -5.41 9.91
CA PHE A 56 -14.10 -4.33 9.30
C PHE A 56 -14.55 -2.93 9.75
N ARG A 57 -15.86 -2.68 9.93
CA ARG A 57 -16.38 -1.37 10.33
C ARG A 57 -15.87 -1.00 11.72
N GLU A 58 -15.91 -1.95 12.64
CA GLU A 58 -15.41 -1.77 13.99
C GLU A 58 -13.90 -1.58 14.00
N ALA A 59 -13.15 -2.44 13.29
CA ALA A 59 -11.72 -2.31 13.16
C ALA A 59 -11.30 -0.95 12.59
N ARG A 60 -11.98 -0.47 11.55
CA ARG A 60 -11.75 0.86 10.97
C ARG A 60 -11.98 1.98 11.99
N ASN A 61 -13.00 1.86 12.85
CA ASN A 61 -13.25 2.86 13.88
C ASN A 61 -12.19 2.83 14.99
N GLN A 62 -11.68 1.66 15.35
CA GLN A 62 -10.59 1.51 16.31
C GLN A 62 -9.26 2.05 15.74
N LEU A 63 -8.95 1.76 14.46
CA LEU A 63 -7.76 2.25 13.76
C LEU A 63 -7.67 3.78 13.62
N LYS A 64 -8.78 4.50 13.80
CA LYS A 64 -8.79 5.98 13.89
C LYS A 64 -8.24 6.51 15.21
N LYS A 65 -8.14 5.66 16.23
CA LYS A 65 -7.76 6.03 17.60
C LYS A 65 -6.49 5.31 18.06
N SER A 66 -6.22 4.14 17.51
CA SER A 66 -5.17 3.24 17.97
C SER A 66 -4.50 2.54 16.79
N ALA A 67 -3.31 1.99 17.02
CA ALA A 67 -2.62 1.18 16.03
C ALA A 67 -2.91 -0.31 16.26
N PHE A 68 -2.93 -1.09 15.19
CA PHE A 68 -2.99 -2.55 15.24
C PHE A 68 -1.63 -3.15 14.89
N ALA A 69 -1.39 -4.41 15.23
CA ALA A 69 -0.27 -5.15 14.63
C ALA A 69 -0.43 -5.12 13.10
N GLY A 70 0.65 -4.86 12.39
CA GLY A 70 0.69 -4.86 10.93
C GLY A 70 1.16 -6.18 10.37
N GLN A 71 0.89 -6.40 9.09
CA GLN A 71 1.41 -7.52 8.32
C GLN A 71 1.63 -7.11 6.86
N LEU A 72 2.63 -7.71 6.22
CA LEU A 72 2.73 -7.75 4.77
C LEU A 72 2.00 -8.96 4.22
N SER A 73 1.21 -8.76 3.17
CA SER A 73 0.52 -9.81 2.41
C SER A 73 0.83 -9.71 0.92
N ASP A 74 0.76 -10.85 0.22
CA ASP A 74 0.76 -10.87 -1.25
C ASP A 74 -0.63 -10.45 -1.76
N ASP A 75 -0.71 -9.18 -2.18
CA ASP A 75 -1.93 -8.54 -2.66
C ASP A 75 -2.03 -8.55 -4.18
N THR A 76 -1.20 -9.34 -4.87
CA THR A 76 -1.12 -9.39 -6.34
C THR A 76 -2.48 -9.57 -6.99
N ASN A 77 -3.28 -10.52 -6.51
CA ASN A 77 -4.59 -10.80 -7.09
C ASN A 77 -5.57 -9.64 -6.89
N PHE A 78 -5.46 -8.93 -5.77
CA PHE A 78 -6.28 -7.76 -5.51
C PHE A 78 -5.93 -6.61 -6.46
N PHE A 79 -4.64 -6.27 -6.60
CA PHE A 79 -4.19 -5.24 -7.54
C PHE A 79 -4.51 -5.60 -8.99
N LYS A 80 -4.41 -6.87 -9.41
CA LYS A 80 -4.85 -7.32 -10.75
C LYS A 80 -6.33 -7.08 -10.99
N LYS A 81 -7.19 -7.35 -9.99
CA LYS A 81 -8.64 -7.07 -10.08
C LYS A 81 -8.91 -5.57 -10.21
N VAL A 82 -8.17 -4.72 -9.50
CA VAL A 82 -8.27 -3.27 -9.66
C VAL A 82 -7.84 -2.87 -11.07
N ALA A 83 -6.70 -3.37 -11.55
CA ALA A 83 -6.15 -3.05 -12.87
C ALA A 83 -7.14 -3.37 -14.00
N CYS A 84 -7.80 -4.52 -13.98
CA CYS A 84 -8.78 -4.90 -15.00
C CYS A 84 -10.18 -4.27 -14.80
N GLY A 85 -10.35 -3.41 -13.79
CA GLY A 85 -11.62 -2.73 -13.52
C GLY A 85 -12.71 -3.62 -12.93
N PHE A 86 -12.38 -4.76 -12.32
CA PHE A 86 -13.35 -5.70 -11.72
C PHE A 86 -14.33 -5.04 -10.74
N TYR A 87 -13.83 -4.05 -9.98
CA TYR A 87 -14.61 -3.32 -8.97
C TYR A 87 -15.38 -2.10 -9.53
N ASN A 88 -15.16 -1.73 -10.80
CA ASN A 88 -15.80 -0.55 -11.37
C ASN A 88 -17.30 -0.76 -11.56
N ARG A 89 -18.10 0.30 -11.40
CA ARG A 89 -19.56 0.27 -11.52
C ARG A 89 -20.06 1.52 -12.23
N GLY A 90 -20.46 1.37 -13.50
CA GLY A 90 -20.87 2.51 -14.33
C GLY A 90 -19.75 3.55 -14.43
N GLN A 91 -20.02 4.78 -13.99
CA GLN A 91 -19.06 5.88 -13.96
C GLN A 91 -18.13 5.88 -12.72
N ILE A 92 -18.28 4.92 -11.81
CA ILE A 92 -17.46 4.82 -10.59
C ILE A 92 -16.28 3.90 -10.90
N GLU A 93 -15.08 4.47 -10.99
CA GLU A 93 -13.85 3.74 -11.28
C GLU A 93 -12.82 3.82 -10.14
N LEU A 94 -11.95 2.81 -10.08
CA LEU A 94 -10.70 2.84 -9.35
C LEU A 94 -9.55 2.93 -10.36
N ASP A 95 -8.73 3.96 -10.21
CA ASP A 95 -7.56 4.17 -11.05
C ASP A 95 -6.30 3.69 -10.35
N LEU A 96 -5.68 2.67 -10.94
CA LEU A 96 -4.40 2.16 -10.49
C LEU A 96 -3.26 2.92 -11.16
N TYR A 97 -2.34 3.41 -10.35
CA TYR A 97 -1.11 4.07 -10.79
C TYR A 97 0.10 3.20 -10.44
N LYS A 98 1.10 3.23 -11.32
CA LYS A 98 2.39 2.56 -11.17
C LYS A 98 3.51 3.61 -11.25
N LEU A 99 4.38 3.65 -10.25
CA LEU A 99 5.60 4.45 -10.25
C LEU A 99 6.83 3.55 -10.13
N THR A 100 7.80 3.72 -11.01
CA THR A 100 9.10 3.06 -10.90
C THR A 100 10.04 3.94 -10.08
N VAL A 101 10.60 3.39 -8.99
CA VAL A 101 11.46 4.10 -8.05
C VAL A 101 12.84 3.43 -8.01
N PRO A 102 13.94 4.17 -8.20
CA PRO A 102 15.27 3.60 -8.07
C PRO A 102 15.59 3.26 -6.60
N ILE A 103 16.30 2.16 -6.39
CA ILE A 103 16.77 1.71 -5.08
C ILE A 103 18.22 1.22 -5.16
N ASN A 104 18.91 1.23 -4.02
CA ASN A 104 20.23 0.62 -3.89
C ASN A 104 20.13 -0.83 -3.37
N GLU A 105 21.26 -1.54 -3.37
CA GLU A 105 21.34 -2.93 -2.92
C GLU A 105 20.90 -3.11 -1.46
N GLN A 106 21.26 -2.19 -0.57
CA GLN A 106 20.86 -2.28 0.84
C GLN A 106 19.33 -2.18 1.00
N THR A 107 18.69 -1.24 0.29
CA THR A 107 17.24 -1.10 0.26
C THR A 107 16.58 -2.36 -0.29
N TYR A 108 17.14 -2.95 -1.35
CA TYR A 108 16.67 -4.20 -1.91
C TYR A 108 16.67 -5.35 -0.87
N LEU A 109 17.79 -5.52 -0.16
CA LEU A 109 17.93 -6.54 0.90
C LEU A 109 16.95 -6.30 2.05
N ASN A 110 16.75 -5.04 2.46
CA ASN A 110 15.78 -4.69 3.49
C ASN A 110 14.34 -5.07 3.08
N ILE A 111 13.96 -4.82 1.82
CA ILE A 111 12.63 -5.19 1.30
C ILE A 111 12.44 -6.71 1.33
N ILE A 112 13.44 -7.49 0.88
CA ILE A 112 13.38 -8.95 0.93
C ILE A 112 13.18 -9.44 2.36
N GLU A 113 13.90 -8.87 3.33
CA GLU A 113 13.80 -9.26 4.72
C GLU A 113 12.42 -8.96 5.31
N GLU A 114 11.85 -7.79 5.01
CA GLU A 114 10.48 -7.46 5.43
C GLU A 114 9.44 -8.40 4.79
N ILE A 115 9.58 -8.72 3.50
CA ILE A 115 8.72 -9.70 2.83
C ILE A 115 8.86 -11.09 3.49
N ARG A 116 10.08 -11.53 3.79
CA ARG A 116 10.36 -12.84 4.40
C ARG A 116 9.79 -12.94 5.82
N THR A 117 9.85 -11.85 6.58
CA THR A 117 9.34 -11.78 7.94
C THR A 117 7.86 -11.42 8.01
N GLY A 118 7.24 -11.02 6.90
CA GLY A 118 5.85 -10.58 6.88
C GLY A 118 5.61 -9.25 7.59
N GLY A 119 6.65 -8.42 7.75
CA GLY A 119 6.56 -7.13 8.44
C GLY A 119 6.40 -7.23 9.96
N ILE A 120 6.84 -8.34 10.57
CA ILE A 120 6.78 -8.58 12.02
C ILE A 120 7.36 -7.38 12.80
N GLY A 121 6.67 -6.99 13.87
CA GLY A 121 7.08 -5.91 14.77
C GLY A 121 6.66 -4.50 14.31
N ALA A 122 6.11 -4.36 13.11
CA ALA A 122 5.50 -3.11 12.66
C ALA A 122 4.03 -3.01 13.07
N PHE A 123 3.59 -1.78 13.37
CA PHE A 123 2.19 -1.47 13.65
C PHE A 123 1.56 -0.74 12.47
N TYR A 124 0.28 -0.99 12.23
CA TYR A 124 -0.54 -0.28 11.25
C TYR A 124 -1.43 0.75 11.94
N LYS A 125 -1.44 2.00 11.44
CA LYS A 125 -2.32 3.07 11.92
C LYS A 125 -2.81 3.93 10.74
N PHE A 126 -4.00 4.53 10.86
CA PHE A 126 -4.40 5.56 9.89
C PHE A 126 -3.63 6.87 10.09
N PRO A 127 -3.38 7.62 9.01
CA PRO A 127 -2.76 8.93 9.12
C PRO A 127 -3.70 9.91 9.83
N GLU A 128 -3.16 10.78 10.67
CA GLU A 128 -3.93 11.78 11.42
C GLU A 128 -3.73 13.17 10.81
N LYS A 129 -4.80 13.98 10.78
CA LYS A 129 -4.70 15.34 10.25
C LYS A 129 -3.87 16.20 11.21
N GLY A 130 -2.78 16.76 10.70
CA GLY A 130 -1.91 17.66 11.46
C GLY A 130 -0.69 16.99 12.08
N ASP A 131 -0.66 15.65 12.16
CA ASP A 131 0.53 14.90 12.54
C ASP A 131 1.03 14.11 11.33
N LYS A 132 2.19 14.53 10.81
CA LYS A 132 2.84 13.87 9.68
C LYS A 132 3.80 12.76 10.13
N ASN A 133 4.05 12.64 11.44
CA ASN A 133 5.04 11.74 11.96
C ASN A 133 4.32 10.57 12.65
N PHE A 134 4.39 9.40 12.04
CA PHE A 134 3.94 8.20 12.71
C PHE A 134 4.81 7.94 13.96
N PRO A 135 4.24 7.38 15.04
CA PRO A 135 5.03 6.89 16.16
C PRO A 135 6.09 5.88 15.69
N PRO A 136 7.18 5.66 16.46
CA PRO A 136 8.20 4.67 16.12
C PRO A 136 7.58 3.30 15.79
N ASN A 137 8.11 2.64 14.75
CA ASN A 137 7.64 1.35 14.23
C ASN A 137 6.15 1.30 13.81
N THR A 138 5.52 2.45 13.58
CA THR A 138 4.13 2.54 13.12
C THR A 138 4.09 3.10 11.71
N TYR A 139 3.26 2.52 10.85
CA TYR A 139 3.15 2.87 9.44
C TYR A 139 1.71 2.72 8.96
N ASN A 140 1.47 3.11 7.70
CA ASN A 140 0.32 2.63 6.94
C ASN A 140 0.78 2.04 5.61
N CYS A 141 -0.16 1.67 4.73
CA CYS A 141 0.18 1.07 3.44
C CYS A 141 1.10 1.96 2.57
N ALA A 142 0.96 3.29 2.65
CA ALA A 142 1.71 4.24 1.85
C ALA A 142 3.09 4.57 2.43
N THR A 143 3.28 4.46 3.75
CA THR A 143 4.52 4.85 4.43
C THR A 143 5.44 3.68 4.81
N PHE A 144 4.93 2.45 4.86
CA PHE A 144 5.68 1.30 5.37
C PHE A 144 7.05 1.11 4.70
N TRP A 145 7.13 1.22 3.38
CA TRP A 145 8.36 0.95 2.63
C TRP A 145 9.49 1.96 2.87
N GLU A 146 9.21 3.12 3.49
CA GLU A 146 10.25 4.06 3.93
C GLU A 146 11.21 3.41 4.92
N LYS A 147 10.74 2.49 5.77
CA LYS A 147 11.60 1.75 6.72
C LYS A 147 12.71 0.95 6.03
N CYS A 148 12.49 0.57 4.78
CA CYS A 148 13.46 -0.16 3.96
C CYS A 148 14.46 0.79 3.27
N GLY A 149 14.21 2.09 3.27
CA GLY A 149 14.96 3.10 2.53
C GLY A 149 14.37 3.42 1.14
N VAL A 150 13.14 2.99 0.83
CA VAL A 150 12.47 3.39 -0.41
C VAL A 150 12.10 4.85 -0.34
N GLN A 151 12.49 5.63 -1.35
CA GLN A 151 12.05 7.02 -1.47
C GLN A 151 10.56 7.07 -1.82
N LEU A 152 9.75 7.54 -0.89
CA LEU A 152 8.31 7.60 -1.08
C LEU A 152 7.88 8.85 -1.86
N PRO A 153 6.82 8.75 -2.67
CA PRO A 153 6.19 9.90 -3.31
C PRO A 153 5.72 10.97 -2.32
N HIS A 154 5.22 10.52 -1.16
CA HIS A 154 4.74 11.39 -0.09
C HIS A 154 4.79 10.66 1.27
N GLN A 155 5.08 11.38 2.35
CA GLN A 155 5.29 10.81 3.70
C GLN A 155 4.06 10.86 4.61
N SER A 156 3.02 11.62 4.26
CA SER A 156 1.87 11.83 5.16
C SER A 156 0.98 10.60 5.35
N GLY A 157 1.09 9.61 4.46
CA GLY A 157 0.20 8.45 4.45
C GLY A 157 -1.20 8.71 3.90
N PHE A 158 -1.57 9.95 3.54
CA PHE A 158 -2.85 10.26 2.89
C PHE A 158 -2.76 9.99 1.40
N LEU A 159 -3.64 9.11 0.88
CA LEU A 159 -3.62 8.75 -0.54
C LEU A 159 -4.03 9.91 -1.46
N GLU A 160 -4.82 10.84 -0.93
CA GLU A 160 -5.20 12.09 -1.60
C GLU A 160 -4.00 12.99 -1.89
N GLU A 161 -2.91 12.85 -1.13
CA GLU A 161 -1.65 13.57 -1.35
C GLU A 161 -0.62 12.68 -2.07
N TYR A 162 -0.59 11.40 -1.72
CA TYR A 162 0.34 10.40 -2.23
C TYR A 162 0.21 10.17 -3.74
N ILE A 163 -1.02 9.98 -4.25
CA ILE A 163 -1.23 9.66 -5.67
C ILE A 163 -0.92 10.86 -6.57
N PRO A 164 -1.37 12.09 -6.27
CA PRO A 164 -0.91 13.26 -7.03
C PRO A 164 0.63 13.42 -7.00
N ALA A 165 1.28 13.08 -5.88
CA ALA A 165 2.74 13.10 -5.81
C ALA A 165 3.38 12.03 -6.72
N MET A 166 2.82 10.81 -6.76
CA MET A 166 3.24 9.78 -7.72
C MET A 166 3.13 10.27 -9.16
N VAL A 167 2.00 10.87 -9.54
CA VAL A 167 1.78 11.39 -10.90
C VAL A 167 2.80 12.48 -11.26
N ARG A 168 3.10 13.40 -10.33
CA ARG A 168 4.15 14.42 -10.54
C ARG A 168 5.53 13.82 -10.74
N GLN A 169 5.78 12.63 -10.20
CA GLN A 169 7.04 11.88 -10.36
C GLN A 169 7.03 10.97 -11.59
N GLY A 170 6.01 11.04 -12.45
CA GLY A 170 5.94 10.29 -13.69
C GLY A 170 5.23 8.93 -13.57
N ALA A 171 4.40 8.74 -12.54
CA ALA A 171 3.59 7.53 -12.46
C ALA A 171 2.61 7.42 -13.63
N GLU A 172 2.47 6.20 -14.13
CA GLU A 172 1.58 5.86 -15.24
C GLU A 172 0.29 5.25 -14.70
N ARG A 173 -0.85 5.62 -15.29
CA ARG A 173 -2.10 4.89 -15.06
C ARG A 173 -2.00 3.51 -15.72
N VAL A 174 -2.17 2.46 -14.94
CA VAL A 174 -2.20 1.08 -15.43
C VAL A 174 -3.45 0.91 -16.29
N LYS A 175 -3.26 0.54 -17.56
CA LYS A 175 -4.35 0.33 -18.50
C LYS A 175 -5.08 -0.98 -18.18
N LYS A 176 -6.40 -0.97 -18.37
CA LYS A 176 -7.30 -2.12 -18.20
C LYS A 176 -7.04 -3.17 -19.27
#